data_AF-A0A165BFA6-F1
#
_entry.id   AF-A0A165BFA6-F1
#
_cell.length_a   1.000
_cell.length_b   1.000
_cell.length_c   1.000
_cell.angle_alpha   90.00
_cell.angle_beta   90.00
_cell.angle_gamma   90.00
#
_symmetry.space_group_name_H-M   'P 1'
#
loop_
_entity.id
_entity.type
_entity.pdbx_description
1 polymer ?
#
loop_
_entity_poly.entity_id
_entity_poly.type
_entity_poly.pdbx_seq_one_letter_code
_entity_poly.pdbx_strand_id
1 'polypeptide(L)'
;AFVVVVGINSYGEGSELNEANKDALSVHDFLLHDLQIPVAHIKLFLDHDATRRCIMDALHTHFLNNPDVRPGDAIIFYFAGHG
;
A
#
# COMPACT_ATOMS: atom_id res chain seq x y z
N ALA A 1 -4.07 -4.35 12.83
CA ALA A 1 -4.41 -3.75 11.52
C ALA A 1 -3.52 -4.37 10.44
N PHE A 2 -4.06 -4.52 9.23
CA PHE A 2 -3.32 -4.92 8.03
C PHE A 2 -3.47 -3.84 6.97
N VAL A 3 -2.36 -3.51 6.29
CA VAL A 3 -2.28 -2.32 5.44
C VAL A 3 -1.64 -2.63 4.10
N VAL A 4 -2.17 -2.02 3.05
CA VAL A 4 -1.56 -1.95 1.71
C VAL A 4 -1.49 -0.47 1.32
N VAL A 5 -0.29 -0.01 0.99
CA VAL A 5 0.04 1.37 0.61
C VAL A 5 0.62 1.34 -0.80
N VAL A 6 0.08 2.18 -1.67
CA VAL A 6 0.47 2.24 -3.08
C VAL A 6 0.76 3.70 -3.46
N GLY A 7 1.93 3.94 -4.04
CA GLY A 7 2.30 5.22 -4.66
C GLY A 7 2.79 4.98 -6.08
N ILE A 8 2.27 5.75 -7.05
CA ILE A 8 2.68 5.62 -8.45
C ILE A 8 2.97 7.01 -9.01
N ASN A 9 4.25 7.28 -9.27
CA ASN A 9 4.69 8.47 -9.99
C ASN A 9 4.92 8.17 -11.48
N SER A 10 5.58 7.06 -11.79
CA SER A 10 5.98 6.76 -13.16
C SER A 10 4.95 5.88 -13.88
N TYR A 11 4.48 6.38 -15.03
CA TYR A 11 3.47 5.73 -15.89
C TYR A 11 4.02 5.35 -17.26
N GLY A 12 5.35 5.32 -17.42
CA GLY A 12 5.99 5.04 -18.70
C GLY A 12 5.69 6.11 -19.74
N GLU A 13 4.86 5.80 -20.73
CA GLU A 13 4.45 6.76 -21.78
C GLU A 13 3.31 7.70 -21.32
N GLY A 14 2.77 7.52 -20.12
CA GLY A 14 1.74 8.39 -19.53
C GLY A 14 2.28 9.66 -18.89
N SER A 15 1.37 10.51 -18.38
CA SER A 15 1.75 11.67 -17.58
C SER A 15 2.36 11.20 -16.26
N GLU A 16 3.59 11.57 -15.97
CA GLU A 16 4.18 11.30 -14.66
C GLU A 16 3.56 12.19 -13.57
N LEU A 17 3.66 11.72 -12.32
CA LEU A 17 3.42 12.49 -11.11
C LEU A 17 4.74 12.64 -10.34
N ASN A 18 4.82 13.63 -9.46
CA ASN A 18 6.05 13.89 -8.70
C ASN A 18 5.95 13.48 -7.22
N GLU A 19 4.74 13.43 -6.67
CA GLU A 19 4.54 13.40 -5.21
C GLU A 19 3.84 12.13 -4.69
N ALA A 20 3.22 11.31 -5.54
CA ALA A 20 2.47 10.14 -5.11
C ALA A 20 3.33 9.12 -4.32
N ASN A 21 4.60 8.93 -4.72
CA ASN A 21 5.52 8.09 -3.95
C ASN A 21 5.85 8.69 -2.58
N LYS A 22 6.01 10.02 -2.49
CA LYS A 22 6.31 10.69 -1.23
C LYS A 22 5.11 10.65 -0.30
N ASP A 23 3.90 10.79 -0.83
CA ASP A 23 2.67 10.64 -0.08
C ASP A 23 2.55 9.22 0.48
N ALA A 24 2.78 8.19 -0.35
CA ALA A 24 2.79 6.79 0.08
C ALA A 24 3.85 6.50 1.15
N LEU A 25 5.07 7.02 1.00
CA LEU A 25 6.13 6.88 2.00
C LEU A 25 5.78 7.58 3.32
N SER A 26 5.20 8.77 3.27
CA SER A 26 4.78 9.51 4.45
C SER A 26 3.68 8.76 5.22
N VAL A 27 2.74 8.14 4.50
CA VAL A 27 1.71 7.28 5.10
C VAL A 27 2.34 6.02 5.68
N HIS A 28 3.26 5.36 4.96
CA HIS A 28 3.98 4.20 5.47
C HIS A 28 4.69 4.51 6.80
N ASP A 29 5.42 5.62 6.85
CA ASP A 29 6.19 6.03 8.02
C ASP A 29 5.28 6.37 9.20
N PHE A 30 4.15 7.04 8.96
CA PHE A 30 3.13 7.28 9.98
C PHE A 30 2.54 5.96 10.53
N LEU A 31 2.22 5.00 9.65
CA LEU A 31 1.68 3.70 10.06
C LEU A 31 2.70 2.90 10.90
N LEU A 32 3.97 2.97 10.53
CA LEU A 32 5.05 2.24 11.19
C LEU A 32 5.47 2.90 12.51
N HIS A 33 5.64 4.22 12.54
CA HIS A 33 6.26 4.93 13.64
C HIS A 33 5.28 5.57 14.61
N ASP A 34 4.14 6.08 14.15
CA ASP A 34 3.16 6.72 15.03
C ASP A 34 2.10 5.70 15.47
N LEU A 35 1.60 4.88 14.54
CA LEU A 35 0.62 3.85 14.86
C LEU A 35 1.23 2.51 15.27
N GLN A 36 2.56 2.36 15.17
CA GLN A 36 3.29 1.16 15.60
C GLN A 36 2.73 -0.13 14.98
N ILE A 37 2.22 -0.06 13.74
CA ILE A 37 1.77 -1.25 13.02
C ILE A 37 3.00 -2.10 12.70
N PRO A 38 2.99 -3.41 13.00
CA PRO A 38 4.11 -4.28 12.67
C PRO A 38 4.46 -4.19 11.19
N VAL A 39 5.75 -4.04 10.86
CA VAL A 39 6.22 -3.93 9.46
C VAL A 39 5.71 -5.08 8.58
N ALA A 40 5.60 -6.29 9.14
CA ALA A 40 5.08 -7.46 8.43
C ALA A 40 3.60 -7.31 7.99
N HIS A 41 2.85 -6.42 8.66
CA HIS A 41 1.45 -6.14 8.37
C HIS A 41 1.26 -4.99 7.37
N ILE A 42 2.34 -4.36 6.90
CA ILE A 42 2.30 -3.27 5.93
C ILE A 42 2.90 -3.77 4.61
N LYS A 43 2.15 -3.65 3.51
CA LYS A 43 2.67 -3.83 2.15
C LYS A 43 2.80 -2.47 1.49
N LEU A 44 3.99 -2.15 1.00
CA LEU A 44 4.27 -0.91 0.27
C LEU A 44 4.64 -1.25 -1.17
N PHE A 45 3.98 -0.61 -2.13
CA PHE A 45 4.29 -0.73 -3.56
C PHE A 45 4.52 0.65 -4.16
N LEU A 46 5.65 0.83 -4.83
CA LEU A 46 6.04 2.08 -5.48
C LEU A 46 6.34 1.85 -6.96
N ASP A 47 5.88 2.74 -7.83
CA ASP A 47 6.15 2.75 -9.28
C ASP A 47 6.08 1.36 -9.95
N HIS A 48 7.24 0.83 -10.36
CA HIS A 48 7.38 -0.42 -11.10
C HIS A 48 6.93 -1.64 -10.30
N ASP A 49 6.95 -1.57 -8.96
CA ASP A 49 6.45 -2.64 -8.10
C ASP A 49 4.92 -2.57 -7.93
N ALA A 50 4.34 -1.38 -8.11
CA ALA A 50 2.89 -1.11 -8.03
C ALA A 50 2.13 -1.60 -9.28
N THR A 51 2.48 -2.78 -9.79
CA THR A 51 1.75 -3.40 -10.89
C THR A 51 0.37 -3.84 -10.43
N ARG A 52 -0.61 -3.84 -11.36
CA ARG A 52 -1.95 -4.38 -11.10
C ARG A 52 -1.90 -5.78 -10.49
N ARG A 53 -0.99 -6.64 -10.96
CA ARG A 53 -0.83 -8.01 -10.44
C ARG A 53 -0.39 -7.97 -8.97
N CYS A 54 0.68 -7.25 -8.64
CA CYS A 54 1.19 -7.17 -7.28
C CYS A 54 0.15 -6.60 -6.30
N ILE A 55 -0.58 -5.56 -6.69
CA ILE A 55 -1.63 -4.95 -5.86
C ILE A 55 -2.77 -5.95 -5.63
N MET A 56 -3.28 -6.58 -6.69
CA MET A 56 -4.38 -7.55 -6.57
C MET A 56 -3.97 -8.77 -5.74
N ASP A 57 -2.76 -9.29 -5.96
CA ASP A 57 -2.21 -10.40 -5.19
C ASP A 57 -2.11 -10.02 -3.71
N ALA A 58 -1.63 -8.81 -3.39
CA ALA A 58 -1.59 -8.32 -2.02
C ALA A 58 -2.98 -8.19 -1.39
N LEU A 59 -3.96 -7.63 -2.09
CA LEU A 59 -5.34 -7.55 -1.57
C LEU A 59 -5.91 -8.95 -1.27
N HIS A 60 -5.64 -9.93 -2.13
CA HIS A 60 -6.08 -11.31 -1.90
C HIS A 60 -5.33 -11.99 -0.76
N THR A 61 -4.00 -11.97 -0.75
CA THR A 61 -3.21 -12.77 0.21
C THR A 61 -3.03 -12.06 1.55
N HIS A 62 -3.04 -10.73 1.57
CA HIS A 62 -2.77 -9.92 2.77
C HIS A 62 -4.05 -9.53 3.52
N PHE A 63 -5.17 -9.36 2.80
CA PHE A 63 -6.47 -9.05 3.41
C PHE A 63 -7.43 -10.23 3.42
N LEU A 64 -7.78 -10.78 2.26
CA LEU A 64 -8.88 -11.75 2.16
C LEU A 64 -8.52 -13.16 2.66
N ASN A 65 -7.36 -13.66 2.25
CA ASN A 65 -6.89 -15.02 2.51
C ASN A 65 -5.77 -15.04 3.55
N ASN A 66 -5.89 -14.19 4.56
CA ASN A 66 -4.91 -14.06 5.63
C ASN A 66 -5.49 -14.61 6.94
N PRO A 67 -4.97 -15.74 7.47
CA PRO A 67 -5.49 -16.36 8.69
C PRO A 67 -5.24 -15.52 9.96
N ASP A 68 -4.35 -14.52 9.90
CA ASP A 68 -4.06 -13.63 11.02
C ASP A 68 -5.07 -12.47 11.12
N VAL A 69 -5.89 -12.24 10.08
CA VAL A 69 -6.97 -11.24 10.10
C VAL A 69 -8.19 -11.80 10.82
N ARG A 70 -8.68 -11.08 11.83
CA ARG A 70 -9.81 -11.47 12.68
C ARG A 70 -10.94 -10.45 12.64
N PRO A 71 -12.19 -10.86 12.95
CA PRO A 71 -13.29 -9.91 13.14
C PRO A 71 -12.92 -8.82 14.15
N GLY A 72 -13.07 -7.55 13.75
CA GLY A 72 -12.68 -6.39 14.54
C GLY A 72 -11.31 -5.80 14.18
N ASP A 73 -10.50 -6.49 13.37
CA ASP A 73 -9.27 -5.89 12.84
C ASP A 73 -9.55 -4.79 11.83
N ALA A 74 -8.75 -3.72 11.90
CA ALA A 74 -8.75 -2.68 10.88
C ALA A 74 -7.98 -3.11 9.63
N ILE A 75 -8.60 -2.92 8.47
CA ILE A 75 -7.97 -3.06 7.15
C ILE A 75 -7.84 -1.66 6.54
N ILE A 76 -6.63 -1.31 6.08
CA ILE A 76 -6.34 0.02 5.52
C ILE A 76 -5.78 -0.17 4.11
N PHE A 77 -6.38 0.51 3.14
CA PHE A 77 -5.84 0.63 1.79
C PHE A 77 -5.59 2.10 1.48
N TYR A 78 -4.35 2.45 1.15
CA TYR A 78 -3.97 3.79 0.74
C TYR A 78 -3.43 3.76 -0.70
N PHE A 79 -3.89 4.70 -1.52
CA PHE A 79 -3.45 4.85 -2.90
C PHE A 79 -3.23 6.33 -3.22
N ALA A 80 -2.06 6.64 -3.76
CA ALA A 80 -1.74 7.90 -4.40
C ALA A 80 -1.27 7.64 -5.84
N GLY A 81 -1.89 8.32 -6.80
CA GLY A 81 -1.64 8.12 -8.23
C GLY A 81 -2.81 8.68 -9.06
N HIS A 82 -2.76 8.45 -10.38
CA HIS A 82 -3.89 8.70 -11.29
C HIS A 82 -5.12 7.85 -10.93
N GLY A 83 -6.29 8.45 -11.09
CA GLY A 83 -7.61 7.84 -10.84
C GLY A 83 -8.42 7.61 -12.11
#